data_AF-A0A4U9HDR6-F1
#
_entry.id   AF-A0A4U9HDR6-F1
#
_cell.length_a   1.000
_cell.length_b   1.000
_cell.length_c   1.000
_cell.angle_alpha   90.00
_cell.angle_beta   90.00
_cell.angle_gamma   90.00
#
_symmetry.space_group_name_H-M   'P 1'
#
loop_
_entity.id
_entity.type
_entity.pdbx_description
1 polymer ?
#
loop_
_entity_poly.entity_id
_entity_poly.type
_entity_poly.pdbx_seq_one_letter_code
_entity_poly.pdbx_strand_id
1 'polypeptide(L)'
;MPTAHRVIGADVVVDQNPEVDNRSNRIFVPYWPQPGVKPRERTDETVKTVAFFGRVDSFPEAFRSEAFKQRLAEQGIDLRISFDNWTDYQDVDVCISFRKSHDHKLARKPASKLINNWLGKTVMICDDEPSYRAIRESEFDYLIAKTPDEAFEAIMRA
;
A
#
# COMPACT_ATOMS: atom_id res chain seq x y z
N MET A 1 -16.77 0.32 -17.28
CA MET A 1 -16.73 1.32 -16.19
C MET A 1 -17.42 0.74 -14.96
N PRO A 2 -16.73 0.51 -13.83
CA PRO A 2 -17.39 0.05 -12.61
C PRO A 2 -18.32 1.16 -12.11
N THR A 3 -19.59 0.82 -11.89
CA THR A 3 -20.57 1.73 -11.31
C THR A 3 -20.22 2.01 -9.84
N ALA A 4 -19.48 3.09 -9.57
CA ALA A 4 -19.33 3.56 -8.20
C ALA A 4 -20.74 3.78 -7.59
N HIS A 5 -21.02 3.10 -6.48
CA HIS A 5 -22.32 3.19 -5.80
C HIS A 5 -22.65 4.65 -5.47
N ARG A 6 -23.92 5.03 -5.71
CA ARG A 6 -24.44 6.35 -5.38
C ARG A 6 -24.46 6.51 -3.86
N VAL A 7 -23.78 7.54 -3.35
CA VAL A 7 -23.99 8.00 -1.96
C VAL A 7 -25.34 8.73 -1.95
N ILE A 8 -26.24 8.31 -1.06
CA ILE A 8 -27.59 8.87 -0.96
C ILE A 8 -27.60 9.90 0.18
N GLY A 9 -28.27 11.02 -0.02
CA GLY A 9 -28.47 12.04 1.03
C GLY A 9 -27.34 13.07 1.18
N ALA A 10 -26.38 13.11 0.25
CA ALA A 10 -25.33 14.12 0.23
C ALA A 10 -25.43 14.98 -1.04
N ASP A 11 -25.39 16.30 -0.88
CA ASP A 11 -25.34 17.26 -2.01
C ASP A 11 -23.97 17.23 -2.71
N VAL A 12 -22.91 16.97 -1.95
CA VAL A 12 -21.52 16.85 -2.42
C VAL A 12 -20.85 15.68 -1.71
N VAL A 13 -20.05 14.92 -2.45
CA VAL A 13 -19.20 13.86 -1.91
C VAL A 13 -17.74 14.25 -2.14
N VAL A 14 -16.96 14.29 -1.06
CA VAL A 14 -15.50 14.49 -1.14
C VAL A 14 -14.84 13.12 -1.31
N ASP A 15 -14.02 12.98 -2.34
CA ASP A 15 -13.24 11.78 -2.61
C ASP A 15 -11.74 12.08 -2.63
N GLN A 16 -10.94 11.11 -2.18
CA GLN A 16 -9.48 11.18 -2.16
C GLN A 16 -8.83 10.18 -3.11
N ASN A 17 -9.57 9.76 -4.14
CA ASN A 17 -9.06 9.03 -5.28
C ASN A 17 -9.26 9.91 -6.53
N PRO A 18 -8.22 10.31 -7.26
CA PRO A 18 -8.39 11.15 -8.46
C PRO A 18 -9.24 10.50 -9.56
N GLU A 19 -9.40 9.17 -9.55
CA GLU A 19 -10.23 8.43 -10.53
C GLU A 19 -11.75 8.69 -10.45
N VAL A 20 -12.23 9.45 -9.45
CA VAL A 20 -13.67 9.80 -9.30
C VAL A 20 -14.05 11.14 -9.92
N ASP A 21 -13.07 11.87 -10.45
CA ASP A 21 -13.31 13.12 -11.16
C ASP A 21 -14.20 12.87 -12.39
N ASN A 22 -15.16 13.74 -12.68
CA ASN A 22 -16.26 13.60 -13.67
C ASN A 22 -17.63 13.04 -13.19
N ARG A 23 -18.00 13.13 -11.90
CA ARG A 23 -19.42 12.97 -11.49
C ARG A 23 -19.97 14.26 -10.90
N SER A 24 -21.19 14.63 -11.29
CA SER A 24 -21.80 15.96 -11.05
C SER A 24 -21.89 16.42 -9.59
N ASN A 25 -21.69 15.52 -8.61
CA ASN A 25 -21.73 15.83 -7.19
C ASN A 25 -20.49 15.34 -6.42
N ARG A 26 -19.37 15.07 -7.09
CA ARG A 26 -18.12 14.58 -6.46
C ARG A 26 -17.01 15.60 -6.64
N ILE A 27 -16.27 15.86 -5.57
CA ILE A 27 -15.10 16.75 -5.58
C ILE A 27 -13.89 15.95 -5.13
N PHE A 28 -12.84 15.96 -5.94
CA PHE A 28 -11.56 15.41 -5.55
C PHE A 28 -10.82 16.37 -4.60
N VAL A 29 -10.31 15.83 -3.50
CA VAL A 29 -9.35 16.50 -2.63
C VAL A 29 -8.15 15.57 -2.45
N PRO A 30 -6.90 16.05 -2.66
CA PRO A 30 -5.71 15.24 -2.42
C PRO A 30 -5.70 14.63 -1.02
N TYR A 31 -5.11 13.45 -0.90
CA TYR A 31 -4.97 12.80 0.38
C TYR A 31 -4.04 13.60 1.30
N TRP A 32 -4.49 13.93 2.51
CA TRP A 32 -3.63 14.56 3.51
C TRP A 32 -2.83 13.51 4.27
N PRO A 33 -1.52 13.74 4.49
CA PRO A 33 -0.69 12.89 5.34
C PRO A 33 -1.39 12.53 6.64
N GLN A 34 -1.42 11.24 6.99
CA GLN A 34 -1.94 10.86 8.29
C GLN A 34 -0.94 11.27 9.37
N PRO A 35 -1.38 11.90 10.47
CA PRO A 35 -0.48 12.36 11.51
C PRO A 35 0.20 11.19 12.21
N GLY A 36 1.43 11.43 12.70
CA GLY A 36 2.15 10.49 13.56
C GLY A 36 3.00 9.44 12.86
N VAL A 37 3.12 9.46 11.51
CA VAL A 37 4.08 8.62 10.78
C VAL A 37 5.49 8.92 11.26
N LYS A 38 6.17 7.89 11.75
CA LYS A 38 7.57 7.92 12.21
C LYS A 38 8.44 7.32 11.11
N PRO A 39 9.27 8.13 10.43
CA PRO A 39 10.09 7.64 9.33
C PRO A 39 11.14 6.62 9.77
N ARG A 40 11.55 5.76 8.83
CA ARG A 40 12.70 4.87 8.94
C ARG A 40 13.93 5.62 9.45
N GLU A 41 14.59 5.04 10.46
CA GLU A 41 15.80 5.62 11.07
C GLU A 41 17.07 5.18 10.35
N ARG A 42 17.09 3.94 9.87
CA ARG A 42 18.24 3.37 9.17
C ARG A 42 18.40 4.02 7.78
N THR A 43 19.63 4.28 7.39
CA THR A 43 19.98 4.90 6.09
C THR A 43 20.75 3.97 5.18
N ASP A 44 21.04 2.75 5.64
CA ASP A 44 21.70 1.73 4.82
C ASP A 44 20.71 1.01 3.91
N GLU A 45 21.26 0.36 2.88
CA GLU A 45 20.52 -0.34 1.82
C GLU A 45 20.15 -1.79 2.20
N THR A 46 20.46 -2.26 3.41
CA THR A 46 20.15 -3.66 3.76
C THR A 46 18.70 -3.82 4.17
N VAL A 47 17.98 -4.72 3.48
CA VAL A 47 16.62 -5.10 3.83
C VAL A 47 16.64 -6.14 4.95
N LYS A 48 15.99 -5.86 6.08
CA LYS A 48 15.84 -6.75 7.24
C LYS A 48 14.38 -6.92 7.67
N THR A 49 13.50 -6.00 7.31
CA THR A 49 12.11 -5.98 7.74
C THR A 49 11.21 -5.53 6.60
N VAL A 50 10.31 -6.43 6.23
CA VAL A 50 9.22 -6.20 5.29
C VAL A 50 7.93 -6.07 6.09
N ALA A 51 7.21 -4.95 5.94
CA ALA A 51 5.99 -4.69 6.70
C ALA A 51 4.74 -4.68 5.81
N PHE A 52 3.71 -5.41 6.23
CA PHE A 52 2.34 -5.19 5.80
C PHE A 52 1.58 -4.41 6.89
N PHE A 53 1.17 -3.18 6.58
CA PHE A 53 0.31 -2.40 7.46
C PHE A 53 -1.16 -2.55 7.07
N GLY A 54 -1.89 -3.31 7.88
CA GLY A 54 -3.30 -3.62 7.67
C GLY A 54 -3.78 -4.83 8.46
N ARG A 55 -5.07 -5.13 8.34
CA ARG A 55 -5.66 -6.30 8.99
C ARG A 55 -5.21 -7.58 8.29
N VAL A 56 -4.86 -8.61 9.07
CA VAL A 56 -4.43 -9.92 8.54
C VAL A 56 -5.48 -10.58 7.64
N ASP A 57 -6.76 -10.37 7.91
CA ASP A 57 -7.87 -10.88 7.09
C ASP A 57 -7.91 -10.27 5.68
N SER A 58 -7.45 -9.04 5.54
CA SER A 58 -7.36 -8.29 4.28
C SER A 58 -6.13 -8.64 3.44
N PHE A 59 -5.11 -9.23 4.07
CA PHE A 59 -3.86 -9.64 3.43
C PHE A 59 -4.05 -10.98 2.71
N PRO A 60 -3.73 -11.10 1.40
CA PRO A 60 -3.94 -12.35 0.68
C PRO A 60 -3.11 -13.50 1.26
N GLU A 61 -3.70 -14.69 1.31
CA GLU A 61 -3.13 -15.85 1.99
C GLU A 61 -1.76 -16.26 1.45
N ALA A 62 -1.57 -16.15 0.13
CA ALA A 62 -0.32 -16.49 -0.53
C ALA A 62 0.89 -15.73 0.06
N PHE A 63 0.71 -14.45 0.42
CA PHE A 63 1.77 -13.60 1.00
C PHE A 63 1.94 -13.73 2.52
N ARG A 64 1.12 -14.54 3.19
CA ARG A 64 1.30 -14.91 4.61
C ARG A 64 1.49 -16.42 4.80
N SER A 65 1.73 -17.13 3.72
CA SER A 65 2.02 -18.57 3.73
C SER A 65 3.34 -18.83 4.44
N GLU A 66 3.48 -20.01 5.05
CA GLU A 66 4.73 -20.40 5.70
C GLU A 66 5.89 -20.46 4.70
N ALA A 67 5.62 -20.89 3.46
CA ALA A 67 6.61 -20.89 2.39
C ALA A 67 7.17 -19.48 2.11
N PHE A 68 6.31 -18.47 1.99
CA PHE A 68 6.76 -17.10 1.75
C PHE A 68 7.54 -16.53 2.94
N LYS A 69 7.06 -16.77 4.17
CA LYS A 69 7.76 -16.36 5.40
C LYS A 69 9.12 -17.01 5.51
N GLN A 70 9.22 -18.32 5.27
CA GLN A 70 10.47 -19.05 5.34
C GLN A 70 11.48 -18.55 4.29
N ARG A 71 11.02 -18.29 3.07
CA ARG A 71 11.86 -17.74 2.00
C ARG A 71 12.47 -16.38 2.38
N LEU A 72 11.72 -15.51 3.04
CA LEU A 72 12.25 -14.25 3.59
C LEU A 72 13.23 -14.49 4.74
N ALA A 73 12.88 -15.38 5.68
CA ALA A 73 13.72 -15.69 6.84
C ALA A 73 15.09 -16.28 6.44
N GLU A 74 15.14 -17.07 5.36
CA GLU A 74 16.40 -17.59 4.78
C GLU A 74 17.35 -16.49 4.30
N GLN A 75 16.84 -15.28 4.00
CA GLN A 75 17.62 -14.09 3.68
C GLN A 75 17.86 -13.18 4.91
N GLY A 76 17.42 -13.60 6.10
CA GLY A 76 17.48 -12.77 7.31
C GLY A 76 16.47 -11.61 7.30
N ILE A 77 15.36 -11.75 6.57
CA ILE A 77 14.31 -10.74 6.45
C ILE A 77 13.07 -11.17 7.26
N ASP A 78 12.63 -10.31 8.16
CA ASP A 78 11.43 -10.49 8.97
C ASP A 78 10.17 -9.95 8.26
N LEU A 79 9.10 -10.74 8.23
CA LEU A 79 7.78 -10.28 7.78
C LEU A 79 6.94 -9.80 8.96
N ARG A 80 6.75 -8.48 9.06
CA ARG A 80 5.89 -7.84 10.06
C ARG A 80 4.49 -7.59 9.49
N ILE A 81 3.47 -8.19 10.10
CA ILE A 81 2.06 -7.90 9.81
C ILE A 81 1.53 -7.10 10.99
N SER A 82 1.15 -5.83 10.79
CA SER A 82 0.70 -4.96 11.88
C SER A 82 -0.52 -4.15 11.49
N PHE A 83 -1.54 -4.15 12.36
CA PHE A 83 -2.72 -3.28 12.22
C PHE A 83 -2.64 -2.07 13.15
N ASP A 84 -2.19 -2.28 14.39
CA ASP A 84 -2.24 -1.24 15.43
C ASP A 84 -1.04 -0.28 15.39
N ASN A 85 0.13 -0.74 14.93
CA ASN A 85 1.35 0.07 14.86
C ASN A 85 1.69 0.44 13.41
N TRP A 86 0.71 0.97 12.68
CA TRP A 86 0.80 1.28 11.25
C TRP A 86 1.56 2.57 10.92
N THR A 87 1.81 3.43 11.93
CA THR A 87 2.55 4.68 11.79
C THR A 87 4.04 4.52 12.00
N ASP A 88 4.51 3.36 12.44
CA ASP A 88 5.89 3.18 12.90
C ASP A 88 6.73 2.45 11.86
N TYR A 89 7.53 3.22 11.12
CA TYR A 89 8.41 2.75 10.05
C TYR A 89 9.87 2.74 10.49
N GLN A 90 10.18 3.08 11.75
CA GLN A 90 11.54 3.33 12.23
C GLN A 90 12.50 2.17 11.92
N ASP A 91 11.99 0.93 12.01
CA ASP A 91 12.67 -0.33 11.76
C ASP A 91 12.24 -1.04 10.45
N VAL A 92 11.45 -0.40 9.60
CA VAL A 92 10.95 -0.98 8.36
C VAL A 92 11.85 -0.60 7.18
N ASP A 93 12.21 -1.55 6.34
CA ASP A 93 12.97 -1.30 5.11
C ASP A 93 12.02 -1.22 3.89
N VAL A 94 11.10 -2.19 3.80
CA VAL A 94 10.16 -2.33 2.69
C VAL A 94 8.74 -2.45 3.22
N CYS A 95 7.79 -1.76 2.60
CA CYS A 95 6.36 -2.00 2.82
C CYS A 95 5.76 -2.79 1.67
N ILE A 96 4.85 -3.70 2.00
CA ILE A 96 4.03 -4.38 1.01
C ILE A 96 2.55 -4.05 1.14
N SER A 97 1.87 -3.89 0.00
CA SER A 97 0.43 -3.62 -0.04
C SER A 97 -0.26 -4.50 -1.09
N PHE A 98 -0.88 -5.57 -0.62
CA PHE A 98 -1.74 -6.46 -1.41
C PHE A 98 -3.10 -6.58 -0.74
N ARG A 99 -4.19 -6.67 -1.52
CA ARG A 99 -5.56 -6.72 -0.98
C ARG A 99 -6.36 -7.84 -1.65
N LYS A 100 -7.14 -8.59 -0.87
CA LYS A 100 -8.13 -9.57 -1.40
C LYS A 100 -9.34 -8.94 -2.14
N SER A 101 -9.37 -7.62 -2.28
CA SER A 101 -10.61 -6.90 -2.62
C SER A 101 -10.95 -6.98 -4.10
N HIS A 102 -12.24 -6.98 -4.43
CA HIS A 102 -12.73 -6.85 -5.81
C HIS A 102 -12.50 -5.42 -6.34
N ASP A 103 -12.21 -5.29 -7.63
CA ASP A 103 -11.83 -4.04 -8.33
C ASP A 103 -12.73 -2.84 -8.01
N HIS A 104 -14.05 -3.04 -7.89
CA HIS A 104 -15.00 -1.97 -7.60
C HIS A 104 -14.85 -1.33 -6.21
N LYS A 105 -14.26 -2.06 -5.23
CA LYS A 105 -13.92 -1.52 -3.91
C LYS A 105 -12.60 -0.77 -3.95
N LEU A 106 -11.64 -1.23 -4.75
CA LEU A 106 -10.33 -0.59 -4.92
C LEU A 106 -10.45 0.78 -5.58
N ALA A 107 -11.37 0.94 -6.52
CA ALA A 107 -11.65 2.21 -7.20
C ALA A 107 -12.06 3.37 -6.27
N ARG A 108 -12.38 3.12 -4.98
CA ARG A 108 -12.69 4.18 -4.00
C ARG A 108 -11.65 4.30 -2.89
N LYS A 109 -10.64 3.43 -2.89
CA LYS A 109 -9.62 3.47 -1.85
C LYS A 109 -8.63 4.59 -2.18
N PRO A 110 -8.36 5.51 -1.25
CA PRO A 110 -7.31 6.51 -1.45
C PRO A 110 -5.94 5.82 -1.47
N ALA A 111 -4.95 6.53 -2.00
CA ALA A 111 -3.55 6.08 -2.04
C ALA A 111 -2.82 6.15 -0.68
N SER A 112 -3.55 6.06 0.44
CA SER A 112 -3.05 6.41 1.77
C SER A 112 -1.85 5.58 2.20
N LYS A 113 -1.81 4.29 1.86
CA LYS A 113 -0.69 3.41 2.21
C LYS A 113 0.58 3.78 1.45
N LEU A 114 0.45 4.19 0.18
CA LEU A 114 1.58 4.63 -0.64
C LEU A 114 2.15 5.95 -0.10
N ILE A 115 1.28 6.92 0.17
CA ILE A 115 1.70 8.22 0.74
C ILE A 115 2.37 8.04 2.11
N ASN A 116 1.81 7.21 2.99
CA ASN A 116 2.42 6.94 4.29
C ASN A 116 3.78 6.22 4.15
N ASN A 117 3.96 5.38 3.15
CA ASN A 117 5.22 4.71 2.86
C ASN A 117 6.30 5.70 2.40
N TRP A 118 5.97 6.65 1.52
CA TRP A 118 6.88 7.73 1.14
C TRP A 118 7.28 8.58 2.35
N LEU A 119 6.31 8.98 3.17
CA LEU A 119 6.57 9.70 4.43
C LEU A 119 7.39 8.87 5.42
N GLY A 120 7.18 7.55 5.40
CA GLY A 120 7.91 6.55 6.18
C GLY A 120 9.33 6.32 5.68
N LYS A 121 9.72 6.86 4.52
CA LYS A 121 11.03 6.66 3.86
C LYS A 121 11.33 5.17 3.59
N THR A 122 10.35 4.42 3.14
CA THR A 122 10.51 3.01 2.77
C THR A 122 10.10 2.75 1.33
N VAL A 123 10.54 1.64 0.75
CA VAL A 123 10.13 1.23 -0.61
C VAL A 123 8.77 0.53 -0.54
N MET A 124 7.81 0.87 -1.41
CA MET A 124 6.55 0.16 -1.54
C MET A 124 6.62 -0.91 -2.64
N ILE A 125 6.18 -2.13 -2.32
CA ILE A 125 5.90 -3.19 -3.29
C ILE A 125 4.43 -3.54 -3.19
N CYS A 126 3.69 -3.40 -4.28
CA CYS A 126 2.25 -3.50 -4.22
C CYS A 126 1.63 -4.03 -5.51
N ASP A 127 0.33 -4.26 -5.43
CA ASP A 127 -0.49 -4.46 -6.63
C ASP A 127 -0.64 -3.13 -7.40
N ASP A 128 -1.12 -3.21 -8.64
CA ASP A 128 -1.40 -2.06 -9.50
C ASP A 128 -2.74 -1.38 -9.13
N GLU A 129 -2.81 -0.81 -7.93
CA GLU A 129 -4.03 -0.19 -7.41
C GLU A 129 -4.37 1.11 -8.20
N PRO A 130 -5.66 1.36 -8.55
CA PRO A 130 -6.04 2.54 -9.35
C PRO A 130 -5.59 3.87 -8.74
N SER A 131 -5.76 4.04 -7.42
CA SER A 131 -5.36 5.29 -6.75
C SER A 131 -3.86 5.48 -6.67
N TYR A 132 -3.06 4.40 -6.71
CA TYR A 132 -1.60 4.49 -6.72
C TYR A 132 -1.11 4.92 -8.10
N ARG A 133 -1.65 4.30 -9.16
CA ARG A 133 -1.35 4.68 -10.55
C ARG A 133 -1.65 6.14 -10.83
N ALA A 134 -2.78 6.63 -10.34
CA ALA A 134 -3.22 7.98 -10.64
C ALA A 134 -2.37 9.07 -9.98
N ILE A 135 -1.49 8.71 -9.02
CA ILE A 135 -0.51 9.62 -8.42
C ILE A 135 0.94 9.23 -8.75
N ARG A 136 1.14 8.25 -9.63
CA ARG A 136 2.47 7.78 -10.03
C ARG A 136 3.07 8.77 -11.03
N GLU A 137 4.27 9.23 -10.74
CA GLU A 137 5.10 10.07 -11.62
C GLU A 137 6.24 9.26 -12.24
N SER A 138 6.78 8.26 -11.54
CA SER A 138 7.95 7.49 -11.99
C SER A 138 7.89 6.01 -11.65
N GLU A 139 8.84 5.23 -12.19
CA GLU A 139 9.01 3.83 -11.82
C GLU A 139 9.55 3.63 -10.39
N PHE A 140 10.17 4.66 -9.81
CA PHE A 140 10.76 4.63 -8.46
C PHE A 140 9.75 4.88 -7.35
N ASP A 141 8.54 5.33 -7.68
CA ASP A 141 7.50 5.64 -6.71
C ASP A 141 7.02 4.40 -5.95
N TYR A 142 6.93 3.26 -6.65
CA TYR A 142 6.64 1.95 -6.10
C TYR A 142 6.93 0.85 -7.14
N LEU A 143 7.17 -0.36 -6.63
CA LEU A 143 7.37 -1.56 -7.44
C LEU A 143 6.07 -2.37 -7.51
N ILE A 144 5.76 -2.91 -8.68
CA ILE A 144 4.58 -3.74 -8.89
C ILE A 144 4.95 -5.22 -8.75
N ALA A 145 4.12 -5.97 -8.01
CA ALA A 145 4.13 -7.43 -7.99
C ALA A 145 2.69 -7.97 -7.96
N LYS A 146 2.47 -9.14 -8.56
CA LYS A 146 1.17 -9.83 -8.60
C LYS A 146 1.19 -11.16 -7.85
N THR A 147 2.38 -11.72 -7.63
CA THR A 147 2.58 -13.01 -6.98
C THR A 147 3.57 -12.90 -5.82
N PRO A 148 3.58 -13.86 -4.88
CA PRO A 148 4.60 -13.92 -3.85
C PRO A 148 6.02 -14.00 -4.43
N ASP A 149 6.21 -14.69 -5.56
CA ASP A 149 7.51 -14.80 -6.21
C ASP A 149 7.97 -13.44 -6.74
N GLU A 150 7.12 -12.73 -7.49
CA GLU A 150 7.42 -11.38 -7.97
C GLU A 150 7.67 -10.40 -6.82
N ALA A 151 6.92 -10.53 -5.71
CA ALA A 151 7.13 -9.69 -4.55
C ALA A 151 8.46 -10.01 -3.87
N PHE A 152 8.85 -11.28 -3.76
CA PHE A 152 10.16 -11.65 -3.26
C PHE A 152 11.29 -11.07 -4.12
N GLU A 153 11.24 -11.26 -5.45
CA GLU A 153 12.25 -10.70 -6.34
C GLU A 153 12.30 -9.16 -6.26
N ALA A 154 11.14 -8.51 -6.08
CA ALA A 154 11.07 -7.07 -5.87
C ALA A 154 11.65 -6.63 -4.52
N ILE A 155 11.52 -7.43 -3.46
CA ILE A 155 12.13 -7.17 -2.14
C ILE A 155 13.66 -7.25 -2.25
N MET A 156 14.19 -8.21 -3.02
CA MET A 156 15.63 -8.40 -3.14
C MET A 156 16.35 -7.33 -3.98
N ARG A 157 15.62 -6.46 -4.69
CA ARG A 157 16.17 -5.35 -5.48
C ARG A 157 15.87 -3.96 -4.91
N ALA A 158 15.12 -3.89 -3.80
CA ALA A 158 14.69 -2.66 -3.15
C ALA A 158 15.82 -2.08 -2.30
#